data_AF-A0A7X0R1D8-F1
#
_entry.id   AF-A0A7X0R1D8-F1
#
_cell.length_a   1.000
_cell.length_b   1.000
_cell.length_c   1.000
_cell.angle_alpha   90.00
_cell.angle_beta   90.00
_cell.angle_gamma   90.00
#
_symmetry.space_group_name_H-M   'P 1'
#
loop_
_entity.id
_entity.type
_entity.pdbx_description
1 polymer ?
#
loop_
_entity_poly.entity_id
_entity_poly.type
_entity_poly.pdbx_seq_one_letter_code
_entity_poly.pdbx_strand_id
1 'polypeptide(L)'
;MNLEEYKDYCKVDGHDKLFADKYGFHKISLDELNELYRNETFIPYAQYLRTCNWKSKRLEILDRDSFRCQGCGGYETENKQIVDVFGMKSSSKHLLWKDTKVIHWTDLSGNKRSSTLNIPEGKPDKPYNLQVHHKRYVQNRLPWEYDNEDLIVLCNYCHKQEHDNTEILVFDELGNNIKDYGKCGKCGGTGYIPEYNQVQGGVCFPCHGAGVNILLINKKL
;
A
#
# COMPACT_ATOMS: atom_id res chain seq x y z
N MET A 1 10.48 -15.80 5.57
CA MET A 1 10.33 -14.50 6.23
C MET A 1 9.22 -14.66 7.26
N ASN A 2 9.59 -14.80 8.54
CA ASN A 2 8.62 -14.93 9.64
C ASN A 2 8.38 -13.55 10.29
N LEU A 3 7.37 -13.43 11.15
CA LEU A 3 7.06 -12.15 11.80
C LEU A 3 8.04 -11.73 12.89
N GLU A 4 8.79 -12.66 13.49
CA GLU A 4 9.83 -12.31 14.46
C GLU A 4 11.02 -11.63 13.76
N GLU A 5 11.44 -12.13 12.59
CA GLU A 5 12.39 -11.48 11.67
C GLU A 5 11.88 -10.12 11.18
N TYR A 6 10.56 -9.97 10.95
CA TYR A 6 9.97 -8.71 10.49
C TYR A 6 9.78 -7.66 11.62
N LYS A 7 9.49 -8.12 12.84
CA LYS A 7 9.41 -7.29 14.05
C LYS A 7 10.80 -6.81 14.49
N ASP A 8 11.83 -7.65 14.37
CA ASP A 8 13.23 -7.27 14.63
C ASP A 8 13.82 -6.36 13.53
N TYR A 9 13.22 -6.37 12.33
CA TYR A 9 13.50 -5.44 11.22
C TYR A 9 13.07 -3.97 11.50
N CYS A 10 12.57 -3.66 12.69
CA CYS A 10 12.27 -2.30 13.13
C CYS A 10 13.47 -1.59 13.78
N LYS A 11 14.72 -2.01 13.49
CA LYS A 11 15.90 -1.22 13.80
C LYS A 11 16.13 -0.20 12.69
N VAL A 12 16.09 1.07 13.08
CA VAL A 12 16.10 2.24 12.20
C VAL A 12 17.54 2.53 11.73
N ASP A 13 17.72 2.83 10.45
CA ASP A 13 18.95 3.47 9.98
C ASP A 13 18.94 4.96 10.37
N GLY A 14 20.09 5.48 10.80
CA GLY A 14 20.23 6.76 11.52
C GLY A 14 19.46 7.98 10.99
N HIS A 15 19.07 8.83 11.95
CA HIS A 15 18.19 10.01 11.86
C HIS A 15 18.49 11.01 10.71
N ASP A 16 19.73 11.09 10.22
CA ASP A 16 20.15 12.15 9.27
C ASP A 16 19.56 11.99 7.86
N LYS A 17 19.08 10.79 7.48
CA LYS A 17 18.44 10.55 6.16
C LYS A 17 16.93 10.79 6.14
N LEU A 18 16.26 10.83 7.30
CA LEU A 18 14.79 10.98 7.39
C LEU A 18 14.32 12.38 6.97
N PHE A 19 15.15 13.40 7.17
CA PHE A 19 14.80 14.81 6.88
C PHE A 19 14.96 15.21 5.41
N ALA A 20 15.78 14.51 4.64
CA ALA A 20 15.96 14.79 3.21
C ALA A 20 14.77 14.31 2.35
N ASP A 21 14.04 13.29 2.80
CA ASP A 21 12.97 12.60 2.06
C ASP A 21 11.64 12.61 2.84
N LYS A 22 11.11 13.80 3.18
CA LYS A 22 9.80 13.96 3.87
C LYS A 22 8.66 13.18 3.19
N TYR A 23 8.76 12.97 1.88
CA TYR A 23 7.79 12.27 1.03
C TYR A 23 8.27 10.92 0.48
N GLY A 24 9.38 10.38 1.01
CA GLY A 24 9.88 9.05 0.63
C GLY A 24 9.07 7.91 1.24
N PHE A 25 9.41 6.66 0.90
CA PHE A 25 8.82 5.45 1.50
C PHE A 25 9.74 4.76 2.53
N HIS A 26 10.75 5.49 3.02
CA HIS A 26 11.63 5.01 4.08
C HIS A 26 10.82 4.65 5.31
N LYS A 27 11.15 3.51 5.91
CA LYS A 27 10.53 3.01 7.14
C LYS A 27 10.78 4.03 8.25
N ILE A 28 9.75 4.33 9.02
CA ILE A 28 9.78 5.32 10.09
C ILE A 28 8.93 4.79 11.25
N SER A 29 9.27 5.13 12.49
CA SER A 29 8.40 4.92 13.64
C SER A 29 7.27 5.94 13.67
N LEU A 30 6.26 5.73 14.51
CA LEU A 30 5.21 6.72 14.71
C LEU A 30 5.76 8.00 15.34
N ASP A 31 6.66 7.87 16.32
CA ASP A 31 7.26 9.01 17.02
C ASP A 31 8.10 9.88 16.07
N GLU A 32 8.93 9.26 15.22
CA GLU A 32 9.70 9.98 14.20
C GLU A 32 8.80 10.65 13.16
N LEU A 33 7.68 10.01 12.79
CA LEU A 33 6.70 10.62 11.88
C LEU A 33 6.05 11.85 12.52
N ASN A 34 5.68 11.76 13.80
CA ASN A 34 5.12 12.87 14.56
C ASN A 34 6.13 14.01 14.70
N GLU A 35 7.41 13.71 14.94
CA GLU A 35 8.48 14.70 15.00
C GLU A 35 8.74 15.36 13.63
N LEU A 36 8.75 14.58 12.54
CA LEU A 36 8.92 15.09 11.17
C LEU A 36 7.81 16.09 10.77
N TYR A 37 6.61 15.92 11.31
CA TYR A 37 5.46 16.80 11.06
C TYR A 37 5.11 17.69 12.27
N ARG A 38 6.03 17.87 13.23
CA ARG A 38 5.75 18.61 14.48
C ARG A 38 5.23 20.04 14.25
N ASN A 39 5.74 20.70 13.21
CA ASN A 39 5.40 22.09 12.86
C ASN A 39 4.25 22.18 11.84
N GLU A 40 3.75 21.05 11.33
CA GLU A 40 2.64 21.02 10.39
C GLU A 40 1.30 20.95 11.15
N THR A 41 0.22 21.38 10.50
CA THR A 41 -1.13 21.34 11.10
C THR A 41 -1.74 19.93 11.06
N PHE A 42 -1.33 19.10 10.11
CA PHE A 42 -1.78 17.70 9.98
C PHE A 42 -0.71 16.82 9.33
N ILE A 43 -0.87 15.50 9.48
CA ILE A 43 -0.05 14.48 8.82
C ILE A 43 -0.91 13.83 7.74
N PRO A 44 -0.49 13.83 6.46
CA PRO A 44 -1.25 13.14 5.42
C PRO A 44 -1.45 11.66 5.71
N TYR A 45 -2.66 11.15 5.44
CA TYR A 45 -3.01 9.75 5.74
C TYR A 45 -2.01 8.74 5.14
N ALA A 46 -1.56 8.98 3.91
CA ALA A 46 -0.58 8.15 3.22
C ALA A 46 0.77 8.04 3.95
N GLN A 47 1.15 9.00 4.79
CA GLN A 47 2.40 8.96 5.55
C GLN A 47 2.34 7.95 6.69
N TYR A 48 1.17 7.76 7.29
CA TYR A 48 0.96 6.69 8.29
C TYR A 48 1.17 5.30 7.68
N LEU A 49 1.00 5.14 6.37
CA LEU A 49 1.28 3.87 5.67
C LEU A 49 2.79 3.56 5.55
N ARG A 50 3.67 4.44 6.01
CA ARG A 50 5.12 4.18 6.08
C ARG A 50 5.54 3.56 7.41
N THR A 51 4.68 3.65 8.43
CA THR A 51 5.06 3.30 9.81
C THR A 51 5.20 1.80 10.00
N CYS A 52 5.97 1.43 11.02
CA CYS A 52 6.09 0.05 11.47
C CYS A 52 4.73 -0.57 11.83
N ASN A 53 3.83 0.20 12.43
CA ASN A 53 2.49 -0.23 12.81
C ASN A 53 1.68 -0.67 11.58
N TRP A 54 1.64 0.17 10.54
CA TRP A 54 0.96 -0.20 9.30
C TRP A 54 1.65 -1.39 8.61
N LYS A 55 2.98 -1.45 8.57
CA LYS A 55 3.69 -2.57 7.94
C LYS A 55 3.36 -3.91 8.61
N SER A 56 3.26 -3.92 9.94
CA SER A 56 2.81 -5.10 10.69
C SER A 56 1.37 -5.47 10.37
N LYS A 57 0.44 -4.51 10.40
CA LYS A 57 -0.97 -4.75 10.01
C LYS A 57 -1.08 -5.24 8.58
N ARG A 58 -0.35 -4.62 7.65
CA ARG A 58 -0.32 -5.02 6.24
C ARG A 58 0.13 -6.47 6.08
N LEU A 59 1.13 -6.91 6.83
CA LEU A 59 1.61 -8.29 6.78
C LEU A 59 0.58 -9.27 7.34
N GLU A 60 -0.10 -8.92 8.43
CA GLU A 60 -1.22 -9.69 8.98
C GLU A 60 -2.34 -9.89 7.94
N ILE A 61 -2.75 -8.81 7.25
CA ILE A 61 -3.79 -8.88 6.22
C ILE A 61 -3.32 -9.69 5.00
N LEU A 62 -2.05 -9.57 4.61
CA LEU A 62 -1.46 -10.38 3.53
C LEU A 62 -1.43 -11.87 3.89
N ASP A 63 -1.04 -12.22 5.11
CA ASP A 63 -1.03 -13.58 5.62
C ASP A 63 -2.45 -14.18 5.60
N ARG A 64 -3.43 -13.45 6.16
CA ARG A 64 -4.85 -13.82 6.12
C ARG A 64 -5.35 -14.09 4.70
N ASP A 65 -5.03 -13.19 3.77
CA ASP A 65 -5.44 -13.27 2.36
C ASP A 65 -4.50 -14.14 1.52
N SER A 66 -3.65 -14.95 2.17
CA SER A 66 -2.78 -15.94 1.55
C SER A 66 -1.86 -15.35 0.47
N PHE A 67 -1.43 -14.10 0.66
CA PHE A 67 -0.58 -13.32 -0.24
C PHE A 67 -1.11 -13.29 -1.69
N ARG A 68 -2.44 -13.14 -1.85
CA ARG A 68 -3.08 -12.99 -3.16
C ARG A 68 -4.07 -11.84 -3.20
N CYS A 69 -4.27 -11.31 -4.40
CA CYS A 69 -5.42 -10.46 -4.69
C CYS A 69 -6.71 -11.26 -4.46
N GLN A 70 -7.61 -10.76 -3.62
CA GLN A 70 -8.91 -11.39 -3.37
C GLN A 70 -9.91 -11.18 -4.52
N GLY A 71 -9.63 -10.27 -5.46
CA GLY A 71 -10.45 -10.04 -6.65
C GLY A 71 -10.14 -11.00 -7.81
N CYS A 72 -8.87 -11.28 -8.10
CA CYS A 72 -8.47 -12.09 -9.25
C CYS A 72 -7.50 -13.25 -8.94
N GLY A 73 -7.05 -13.40 -7.70
CA GLY A 73 -6.08 -14.42 -7.29
C GLY A 73 -4.64 -14.21 -7.77
N GLY A 74 -4.37 -13.10 -8.47
CA GLY A 74 -3.06 -12.81 -9.05
C GLY A 74 -2.02 -12.29 -8.07
N TYR A 75 -0.78 -12.18 -8.54
CA TYR A 75 0.43 -11.90 -7.76
C TYR A 75 1.47 -11.07 -8.55
N GLU A 76 2.57 -10.70 -7.89
CA GLU A 76 3.54 -9.72 -8.39
C GLU A 76 4.15 -10.04 -9.77
N THR A 77 4.35 -8.99 -10.58
CA THR A 77 5.16 -9.02 -11.80
C THR A 77 6.65 -8.90 -11.51
N GLU A 78 7.48 -9.17 -12.51
CA GLU A 78 8.91 -8.87 -12.50
C GLU A 78 9.37 -8.14 -13.77
N ASN A 79 10.44 -7.35 -13.62
CA ASN A 79 11.12 -6.72 -14.74
C ASN A 79 12.20 -7.68 -15.25
N LYS A 80 12.04 -8.21 -16.47
CA LYS A 80 13.12 -8.96 -17.13
C LYS A 80 13.88 -8.06 -18.09
N GLN A 81 15.21 -8.08 -18.00
CA GLN A 81 16.06 -7.64 -19.10
C GLN A 81 15.98 -8.70 -20.20
N ILE A 82 15.54 -8.31 -21.38
CA ILE A 82 15.65 -9.18 -22.54
C ILE A 82 17.10 -9.17 -22.98
N VAL A 83 17.71 -10.34 -22.99
CA VAL A 83 18.98 -10.60 -23.67
C VAL A 83 18.65 -11.12 -25.06
N ASP A 84 19.29 -10.57 -26.08
CA ASP A 84 19.18 -11.13 -27.43
C ASP A 84 19.98 -12.44 -27.55
N VAL A 85 19.92 -13.06 -28.74
CA VAL A 85 20.62 -14.32 -29.04
C VAL A 85 22.15 -14.17 -28.89
N PHE A 86 22.67 -12.94 -28.95
CA PHE A 86 24.08 -12.61 -28.81
C PHE A 86 24.45 -12.21 -27.37
N GLY A 87 23.52 -12.31 -26.42
CA GLY A 87 23.73 -11.95 -25.03
C GLY A 87 23.79 -10.44 -24.78
N MET A 88 23.46 -9.61 -25.77
CA MET A 88 23.34 -8.16 -25.58
C MET A 88 22.04 -7.86 -24.84
N LYS A 89 22.17 -7.07 -23.76
CA LYS A 89 21.03 -6.62 -22.96
C LYS A 89 20.31 -5.50 -23.71
N SER A 90 19.04 -5.71 -23.99
CA SER A 90 18.15 -4.63 -24.43
C SER A 90 18.07 -3.54 -23.35
N SER A 91 18.09 -2.29 -23.77
CA SER A 91 17.82 -1.12 -22.92
C SER A 91 16.37 -1.11 -22.40
N SER A 92 15.45 -1.79 -23.09
CA SER A 92 14.04 -1.89 -22.71
C SER A 92 13.83 -3.05 -21.75
N LYS A 93 13.41 -2.75 -20.52
CA LYS A 93 12.92 -3.75 -19.56
C LYS A 93 11.51 -4.17 -19.97
N HIS A 94 11.25 -5.46 -20.07
CA HIS A 94 9.92 -5.98 -20.32
C HIS A 94 9.28 -6.41 -19.00
N LEU A 95 8.05 -5.93 -18.79
CA LEU A 95 7.24 -6.36 -17.66
C LEU A 95 6.55 -7.68 -18.00
N LEU A 96 6.77 -8.68 -17.16
CA LEU A 96 6.21 -10.01 -17.31
C LEU A 96 5.63 -10.49 -15.98
N TRP A 97 4.66 -11.39 -16.07
CA TRP A 97 4.29 -12.21 -14.93
C TRP A 97 5.49 -13.07 -14.54
N LYS A 98 5.70 -13.24 -13.24
CA LYS A 98 6.60 -14.28 -12.75
C LYS A 98 6.07 -15.65 -13.21
N ASP A 99 6.90 -16.69 -13.18
CA ASP A 99 6.47 -18.09 -13.40
C ASP A 99 6.17 -18.82 -12.07
N THR A 100 6.04 -18.07 -10.97
CA THR A 100 5.77 -18.58 -9.63
C THR A 100 4.31 -19.02 -9.50
N LYS A 101 4.07 -20.33 -9.55
CA LYS A 101 2.72 -20.89 -9.37
C LYS A 101 2.34 -21.14 -7.92
N VAL A 102 3.31 -21.23 -7.02
CA VAL A 102 3.11 -21.50 -5.60
C VAL A 102 4.11 -20.70 -4.79
N ILE A 103 3.64 -20.08 -3.71
CA ILE A 103 4.48 -19.46 -2.69
C ILE A 103 4.32 -20.20 -1.38
N HIS A 104 5.40 -20.22 -0.61
CA HIS A 104 5.44 -20.78 0.74
C HIS A 104 5.88 -19.70 1.72
N TRP A 105 5.26 -19.64 2.88
CA TRP A 105 5.66 -18.73 3.97
C TRP A 105 5.37 -19.37 5.33
N THR A 106 5.76 -18.68 6.38
CA THR A 106 5.43 -19.06 7.75
C THR A 106 4.47 -18.01 8.30
N ASP A 107 3.31 -18.44 8.79
CA ASP A 107 2.30 -17.53 9.33
C ASP A 107 2.72 -16.93 10.69
N LEU A 108 1.88 -16.02 11.18
CA LEU A 108 2.02 -15.39 12.50
C LEU A 108 2.16 -16.36 13.67
N SER A 109 1.65 -17.58 13.54
CA SER A 109 1.67 -18.62 14.56
C SER A 109 2.79 -19.63 14.36
N GLY A 110 3.71 -19.39 13.41
CA GLY A 110 4.84 -20.28 13.14
C GLY A 110 4.50 -21.47 12.22
N ASN A 111 3.28 -21.57 11.70
CA ASN A 111 2.89 -22.66 10.81
C ASN A 111 3.35 -22.40 9.38
N LYS A 112 3.83 -23.44 8.72
CA LYS A 112 4.13 -23.39 7.28
C LYS A 112 2.83 -23.31 6.49
N ARG A 113 2.75 -22.32 5.61
CA ARG A 113 1.62 -22.08 4.70
C ARG A 113 2.08 -22.11 3.26
N SER A 114 1.12 -22.30 2.37
CA SER A 114 1.35 -22.22 0.94
C SER A 114 0.12 -21.71 0.22
N SER A 115 0.34 -21.10 -0.93
CA SER A 115 -0.69 -20.53 -1.77
C SER A 115 -0.29 -20.75 -3.21
N THR A 116 -1.12 -21.44 -3.99
CA THR A 116 -1.11 -21.38 -5.46
C THR A 116 -1.17 -19.92 -5.95
N LEU A 117 -0.89 -19.60 -7.20
CA LEU A 117 -1.01 -18.23 -7.70
C LEU A 117 -1.61 -18.28 -9.09
N ASN A 118 -2.59 -17.42 -9.35
CA ASN A 118 -3.15 -17.30 -10.67
C ASN A 118 -2.29 -16.32 -11.46
N ILE A 119 -1.93 -16.68 -12.69
CA ILE A 119 -1.34 -15.71 -13.62
C ILE A 119 -2.53 -15.01 -14.27
N PRO A 120 -2.71 -13.69 -14.08
CA PRO A 120 -3.80 -12.99 -14.75
C PRO A 120 -3.66 -13.08 -16.27
N GLU A 121 -4.80 -13.06 -16.97
CA GLU A 121 -4.81 -13.12 -18.43
C GLU A 121 -4.20 -11.86 -19.04
N GLY A 122 -3.52 -12.03 -20.17
CA GLY A 122 -2.89 -10.94 -20.91
C GLY A 122 -1.52 -10.53 -20.38
N LYS A 123 -0.93 -9.53 -21.03
CA LYS A 123 0.37 -8.95 -20.66
C LYS A 123 0.14 -7.76 -19.72
N PRO A 124 0.90 -7.64 -18.61
CA PRO A 124 0.77 -6.48 -17.73
C PRO A 124 1.26 -5.21 -18.44
N ASP A 125 0.48 -4.13 -18.33
CA ASP A 125 0.83 -2.80 -18.87
C ASP A 125 1.55 -1.93 -17.81
N LYS A 126 1.32 -2.21 -16.53
CA LYS A 126 2.01 -1.60 -15.38
C LYS A 126 2.38 -2.65 -14.32
N PRO A 127 3.35 -2.36 -13.43
CA PRO A 127 3.75 -3.30 -12.38
C PRO A 127 2.55 -3.80 -11.60
N TYR A 128 2.46 -5.10 -11.40
CA TYR A 128 1.46 -5.71 -10.54
C TYR A 128 2.01 -5.83 -9.13
N ASN A 129 1.29 -5.28 -8.16
CA ASN A 129 1.67 -5.34 -6.75
C ASN A 129 0.43 -5.46 -5.85
N LEU A 130 0.59 -6.16 -4.73
CA LEU A 130 -0.47 -6.31 -3.74
C LEU A 130 -0.54 -5.10 -2.81
N GLN A 131 -1.74 -4.59 -2.63
CA GLN A 131 -2.10 -3.45 -1.79
C GLN A 131 -3.17 -3.90 -0.81
N VAL A 132 -3.15 -3.34 0.40
CA VAL A 132 -4.27 -3.50 1.33
C VAL A 132 -5.19 -2.31 1.11
N HIS A 133 -6.43 -2.61 0.74
CA HIS A 133 -7.49 -1.65 0.51
C HIS A 133 -8.36 -1.54 1.76
N HIS A 134 -8.66 -0.30 2.18
CA HIS A 134 -9.64 0.00 3.21
C HIS A 134 -11.03 0.07 2.59
N LYS A 135 -11.95 -0.80 3.05
CA LYS A 135 -13.35 -0.84 2.56
C LYS A 135 -14.20 0.33 3.05
N ARG A 136 -13.74 0.99 4.11
CA ARG A 136 -14.32 2.20 4.69
C ARG A 136 -13.26 2.98 5.45
N TYR A 137 -13.53 4.25 5.71
CA TYR A 137 -12.74 5.06 6.62
C TYR A 137 -13.58 5.55 7.80
N VAL A 138 -12.95 5.68 8.95
CA VAL A 138 -13.46 6.36 10.15
C VAL A 138 -12.49 7.50 10.45
N GLN A 139 -13.03 8.69 10.63
CA GLN A 139 -12.24 9.88 10.92
C GLN A 139 -11.44 9.68 12.21
N ASN A 140 -10.20 10.15 12.22
CA ASN A 140 -9.23 10.03 13.31
C ASN A 140 -8.83 8.61 13.70
N ARG A 141 -9.14 7.62 12.86
CA ARG A 141 -8.68 6.24 13.02
C ARG A 141 -7.45 5.96 12.17
N LEU A 142 -6.36 5.54 12.82
CA LEU A 142 -5.09 5.23 12.18
C LEU A 142 -5.21 3.98 11.29
N PRO A 143 -4.40 3.84 10.22
CA PRO A 143 -4.54 2.76 9.25
C PRO A 143 -4.53 1.34 9.85
N TRP A 144 -3.81 1.15 10.96
CA TRP A 144 -3.68 -0.16 11.64
C TRP A 144 -4.73 -0.44 12.70
N GLU A 145 -5.58 0.53 13.03
CA GLU A 145 -6.64 0.40 14.05
C GLU A 145 -7.94 -0.18 13.48
N TYR A 146 -7.97 -0.49 12.19
CA TYR A 146 -9.13 -1.11 11.55
C TYR A 146 -9.17 -2.61 11.82
N ASP A 147 -10.39 -3.12 11.98
CA ASP A 147 -10.64 -4.55 12.04
C ASP A 147 -10.24 -5.22 10.72
N ASN A 148 -9.92 -6.50 10.77
CA ASN A 148 -9.48 -7.21 9.58
C ASN A 148 -10.56 -7.18 8.48
N GLU A 149 -11.83 -7.26 8.88
CA GLU A 149 -13.00 -7.26 8.01
C GLU A 149 -13.11 -5.98 7.17
N ASP A 150 -12.57 -4.86 7.66
CA ASP A 150 -12.51 -3.57 6.96
C ASP A 150 -11.37 -3.49 5.95
N LEU A 151 -10.51 -4.51 5.88
CA LEU A 151 -9.31 -4.54 5.06
C LEU A 151 -9.35 -5.73 4.10
N ILE A 152 -8.84 -5.54 2.89
CA ILE A 152 -8.76 -6.60 1.88
C ILE A 152 -7.53 -6.43 1.01
N VAL A 153 -6.85 -7.53 0.69
CA VAL A 153 -5.75 -7.51 -0.28
C VAL A 153 -6.30 -7.49 -1.69
N LEU A 154 -5.98 -6.43 -2.42
CA LEU A 154 -6.24 -6.32 -3.85
C LEU A 154 -4.94 -6.01 -4.57
N CYS A 155 -4.82 -6.43 -5.83
CA CYS A 155 -3.75 -5.90 -6.67
C CYS A 155 -4.09 -4.46 -7.09
N ASN A 156 -3.08 -3.71 -7.53
CA ASN A 156 -3.26 -2.35 -8.03
C ASN A 156 -4.22 -2.20 -9.24
N TYR A 157 -4.60 -3.30 -9.91
CA TYR A 157 -5.66 -3.31 -10.94
C TYR A 157 -7.04 -3.44 -10.31
N CYS A 158 -7.28 -4.52 -9.55
CA CYS A 158 -8.55 -4.73 -8.84
C CYS A 158 -8.83 -3.62 -7.82
N HIS A 159 -7.80 -3.08 -7.18
CA HIS A 159 -7.92 -1.94 -6.26
C HIS A 159 -8.45 -0.69 -6.96
N LYS A 160 -7.93 -0.40 -8.17
CA LYS A 160 -8.46 0.69 -8.98
C LYS A 160 -9.90 0.40 -9.41
N GLN A 161 -10.20 -0.82 -9.85
CA GLN A 161 -11.57 -1.22 -10.21
C GLN A 161 -12.54 -1.06 -9.05
N GLU A 162 -12.12 -1.40 -7.83
CA GLU A 162 -12.92 -1.20 -6.61
C GLU A 162 -13.26 0.28 -6.42
N HIS A 163 -12.29 1.19 -6.56
CA HIS A 163 -12.55 2.63 -6.49
C HIS A 163 -13.35 3.21 -7.67
N ASP A 164 -13.31 2.54 -8.83
CA ASP A 164 -14.09 2.93 -9.99
C ASP A 164 -15.56 2.48 -9.86
N ASN A 165 -15.80 1.31 -9.27
CA ASN A 165 -17.10 0.65 -9.19
C ASN A 165 -17.83 0.84 -7.86
N THR A 166 -17.10 1.11 -6.78
CA THR A 166 -17.61 1.17 -5.41
C THR A 166 -17.22 2.50 -4.76
N GLU A 167 -18.16 3.10 -4.04
CA GLU A 167 -17.88 4.26 -3.20
C GLU A 167 -17.35 3.82 -1.83
N ILE A 168 -16.17 4.31 -1.46
CA ILE A 168 -15.58 4.04 -0.14
C ILE A 168 -16.14 5.01 0.87
N LEU A 169 -17.01 4.52 1.76
CA LEU A 169 -17.71 5.32 2.76
C LEU A 169 -16.76 5.87 3.83
N VAL A 170 -17.00 7.12 4.25
CA VAL A 170 -16.29 7.77 5.36
C VAL A 170 -17.29 8.01 6.51
N PHE A 171 -16.89 7.66 7.73
CA PHE A 171 -17.68 7.83 8.95
C PHE A 171 -16.97 8.76 9.93
N ASP A 172 -17.71 9.48 10.74
CA ASP A 172 -17.15 10.21 11.89
C ASP A 172 -16.87 9.25 13.08
N GLU A 173 -16.32 9.79 14.16
CA GLU A 173 -16.02 9.01 15.38
C GLU A 173 -17.27 8.48 16.11
N LEU A 174 -18.46 9.03 15.81
CA LEU A 174 -19.75 8.61 16.36
C LEU A 174 -20.45 7.57 15.48
N GLY A 175 -19.88 7.23 14.32
CA GLY A 175 -20.43 6.27 13.37
C GLY A 175 -21.42 6.87 12.36
N ASN A 176 -21.56 8.20 12.29
CA ASN A 176 -22.38 8.84 11.27
C ASN A 176 -21.64 8.85 9.94
N ASN A 177 -22.34 8.50 8.86
CA ASN A 177 -21.79 8.60 7.51
C ASN A 177 -21.62 10.08 7.11
N ILE A 178 -20.39 10.47 6.77
CA ILE A 178 -20.07 11.79 6.23
C ILE A 178 -20.33 11.71 4.73
N LYS A 179 -21.20 12.56 4.16
CA LYS A 179 -21.57 12.48 2.73
C LYS A 179 -20.81 13.47 1.84
N ASP A 180 -20.42 14.63 2.38
CA ASP A 180 -19.77 15.70 1.64
C ASP A 180 -18.23 15.61 1.69
N TYR A 181 -17.67 14.56 1.09
CA TYR A 181 -16.22 14.42 0.93
C TYR A 181 -15.81 14.07 -0.50
N GLY A 182 -16.55 13.17 -1.16
CA GLY A 182 -16.29 12.71 -2.52
C GLY A 182 -14.91 12.06 -2.75
N LYS A 183 -14.79 11.28 -3.83
CA LYS A 183 -13.48 10.79 -4.29
C LYS A 183 -12.64 11.91 -4.89
N CYS A 184 -11.33 11.81 -4.76
CA CYS A 184 -10.42 12.76 -5.37
C CYS A 184 -10.48 12.64 -6.90
N GLY A 185 -10.90 13.71 -7.57
CA GLY A 185 -11.03 13.74 -9.04
C GLY A 185 -9.71 13.53 -9.80
N LYS A 186 -8.56 13.84 -9.17
CA LYS A 186 -7.25 13.72 -9.83
C LYS A 186 -6.70 12.28 -9.85
N CYS A 187 -6.81 11.56 -8.74
CA CYS A 187 -6.33 10.16 -8.66
C CYS A 187 -7.44 9.12 -8.83
N GLY A 188 -8.71 9.55 -8.86
CA GLY A 188 -9.85 8.65 -8.94
C GLY A 188 -10.07 7.80 -7.70
N GLY A 189 -9.59 8.22 -6.53
CA GLY A 189 -9.76 7.48 -5.27
C GLY A 189 -8.53 6.71 -4.78
N THR A 190 -7.51 6.49 -5.61
CA THR A 190 -6.37 5.63 -5.24
C THR A 190 -5.34 6.32 -4.34
N GLY A 191 -5.37 7.64 -4.23
CA GLY A 191 -4.35 8.44 -3.55
C GLY A 191 -2.98 8.48 -4.26
N TYR A 192 -2.82 7.83 -5.40
CA TYR A 192 -1.52 7.66 -6.07
C TYR A 192 -1.63 7.85 -7.57
N ILE A 193 -0.63 8.51 -8.16
CA ILE A 193 -0.50 8.80 -9.59
C ILE A 193 0.85 8.26 -10.06
N PRO A 194 0.89 7.10 -10.76
CA PRO A 194 2.13 6.44 -11.16
C PRO A 194 3.07 7.32 -12.00
N GLU A 195 2.52 8.20 -12.82
CA GLU A 195 3.25 9.10 -13.70
C GLU A 195 4.08 10.12 -12.93
N TYR A 196 3.78 10.33 -11.64
CA TYR A 196 4.52 11.22 -10.75
C TYR A 196 5.39 10.46 -9.76
N ASN A 197 5.74 9.19 -10.02
CA ASN A 197 6.57 8.43 -9.07
C ASN A 197 7.90 9.11 -8.73
N GLN A 198 8.50 9.84 -9.68
CA GLN A 198 9.70 10.66 -9.45
C GLN A 198 9.48 11.92 -8.60
N VAL A 199 8.22 12.29 -8.29
CA VAL A 199 7.86 13.46 -7.49
C VAL A 199 7.03 13.02 -6.28
N GLN A 200 7.61 13.15 -5.08
CA GLN A 200 6.98 12.70 -3.83
C GLN A 200 6.50 11.24 -3.86
N GLY A 201 7.22 10.39 -4.60
CA GLY A 201 6.88 8.99 -4.71
C GLY A 201 5.48 8.74 -5.28
N GLY A 202 4.96 9.61 -6.16
CA GLY A 202 3.67 9.42 -6.82
C GLY A 202 2.44 9.70 -5.96
N VAL A 203 2.61 10.23 -4.74
CA VAL A 203 1.48 10.63 -3.89
C VAL A 203 0.65 11.70 -4.61
N CYS A 204 -0.68 11.52 -4.62
CA CYS A 204 -1.60 12.47 -5.22
C CYS A 204 -1.64 13.76 -4.38
N PHE A 205 -1.10 14.86 -4.91
CA PHE A 205 -1.04 16.14 -4.18
C PHE A 205 -2.40 16.67 -3.69
N PRO A 206 -3.48 16.73 -4.51
CA PRO A 206 -4.73 17.33 -4.07
C PRO A 206 -5.39 16.65 -2.86
N CYS A 207 -5.27 15.33 -2.75
CA CYS A 207 -5.82 14.59 -1.61
C CYS A 207 -4.75 14.14 -0.61
N HIS A 208 -3.50 14.57 -0.79
CA HIS A 208 -2.33 14.14 -0.01
C HIS A 208 -2.25 12.62 0.18
N GLY A 209 -2.64 11.87 -0.84
CA GLY A 209 -2.67 10.41 -0.83
C GLY A 209 -3.82 9.73 -0.07
N ALA A 210 -4.81 10.47 0.42
CA ALA A 210 -5.99 9.89 1.07
C ALA A 210 -7.00 9.28 0.10
N GLY A 211 -6.99 9.68 -1.18
CA GLY A 211 -7.98 9.23 -2.17
C GLY A 211 -9.36 9.89 -2.05
N VAL A 212 -9.65 10.51 -0.92
CA VAL A 212 -10.90 11.25 -0.61
C VAL A 212 -10.62 12.74 -0.39
N ASN A 213 -11.60 13.63 -0.60
CA ASN A 213 -11.42 15.08 -0.35
C ASN A 213 -11.84 15.50 1.07
N ILE A 214 -11.42 14.71 2.06
CA ILE A 214 -11.57 15.03 3.48
C ILE A 214 -10.32 14.61 4.24
N LEU A 215 -9.97 15.34 5.31
CA LEU A 215 -8.90 14.94 6.21
C LEU A 215 -9.34 13.75 7.06
N LEU A 216 -8.80 12.57 6.73
CA LEU A 216 -9.07 11.34 7.49
C LEU A 216 -8.53 11.40 8.92
N ILE A 217 -7.43 12.14 9.15
CA ILE A 217 -6.92 12.46 10.48
C ILE A 217 -6.89 13.99 10.58
N ASN A 218 -7.76 14.56 11.41
CA ASN A 218 -7.91 16.01 11.55
C ASN A 218 -7.51 16.55 12.94
N LYS A 219 -7.01 15.68 13.82
CA LYS A 219 -6.37 16.04 15.08
C LYS A 219 -4.97 15.44 15.14
N LYS A 220 -4.02 16.13 15.78
CA LYS A 220 -2.73 15.52 16.12
C LYS A 220 -2.99 14.41 17.14
N LEU A 221 -2.57 13.20 16.80
CA LEU A 221 -2.68 11.99 17.62
C LEU A 221 -1.36 11.75 18.36
#